data_AF-A0A059XC58-F1
#
_entry.id   AF-A0A059XC58-F1
#
_cell.length_a   1.000
_cell.length_b   1.000
_cell.length_c   1.000
_cell.angle_alpha   90.00
_cell.angle_beta   90.00
_cell.angle_gamma   90.00
#
_symmetry.space_group_name_H-M   'P 1'
#
loop_
_entity.id
_entity.type
_entity.pdbx_description
1 polymer ?
#
loop_
_entity_poly.entity_id
_entity_poly.type
_entity_poly.pdbx_seq_one_letter_code
_entity_poly.pdbx_strand_id
1 'polypeptide(L)'
;VDEMFDSLQRYLIRDSHEKGRKIILEGRLAGVIATEQMGELGDSSPAITRILFTADSDARNKRVSNRYRDLTSENVARLTREREIKDLQTWKKFHPLISGMQDIYDASFTDRSGAYPFADVIIDTTELTTKEVKQQILETLENRGDILLVK
;
A
#
# COMPACT_ATOMS: atom_id res chain seq x y z
N VAL A 1 -12.49 -8.90 7.93
CA VAL A 1 -12.47 -7.66 7.11
C VAL A 1 -11.29 -7.69 6.17
N ASP A 2 -10.09 -8.01 6.68
CA ASP A 2 -8.87 -8.08 5.86
C ASP A 2 -8.95 -9.17 4.77
N GLU A 3 -9.35 -10.41 5.07
CA GLU A 3 -9.45 -11.49 4.07
C GLU A 3 -10.41 -11.20 2.90
N MET A 4 -11.50 -10.48 3.16
CA MET A 4 -12.48 -10.10 2.12
C MET A 4 -11.89 -9.03 1.20
N PHE A 5 -11.16 -8.07 1.76
CA PHE A 5 -10.49 -7.02 0.98
C PHE A 5 -9.31 -7.60 0.18
N ASP A 6 -8.55 -8.51 0.77
CA ASP A 6 -7.47 -9.24 0.10
C ASP A 6 -8.01 -10.09 -1.06
N SER A 7 -9.14 -10.78 -0.84
CA SER A 7 -9.81 -11.56 -1.89
C SER A 7 -10.31 -10.67 -3.03
N LEU A 8 -10.86 -9.49 -2.71
CA LEU A 8 -11.26 -8.51 -3.71
C LEU A 8 -10.05 -8.01 -4.52
N GLN A 9 -8.94 -7.67 -3.86
CA GLN A 9 -7.71 -7.25 -4.55
C GLN A 9 -7.18 -8.34 -5.48
N ARG A 10 -7.11 -9.60 -5.03
CA ARG A 10 -6.72 -10.74 -5.88
C ARG A 10 -7.66 -10.90 -7.08
N TYR A 11 -8.96 -10.81 -6.87
CA TYR A 11 -9.95 -10.86 -7.95
C TYR A 11 -9.72 -9.75 -8.98
N LEU A 12 -9.54 -8.50 -8.54
CA LEU A 12 -9.32 -7.36 -9.43
C LEU A 12 -8.03 -7.48 -10.24
N ILE A 13 -6.96 -8.03 -9.65
CA ILE A 13 -5.71 -8.31 -10.38
C ILE A 13 -5.96 -9.33 -11.49
N ARG A 14 -6.60 -10.46 -11.17
CA ARG A 14 -6.89 -11.53 -12.14
C ARG A 14 -7.86 -11.07 -13.24
N ASP A 15 -8.91 -10.34 -12.89
CA ASP A 15 -9.85 -9.76 -13.85
C ASP A 15 -9.14 -8.75 -14.78
N SER A 16 -8.22 -7.95 -14.24
CA SER A 16 -7.43 -7.00 -15.05
C SER A 16 -6.45 -7.70 -15.98
N HIS A 17 -5.84 -8.79 -15.50
CA HIS A 17 -5.00 -9.68 -16.31
C HIS A 17 -5.77 -10.22 -17.53
N GLU A 18 -6.91 -10.85 -17.29
CA GLU A 18 -7.78 -11.42 -18.33
C GLU A 18 -8.25 -10.36 -19.34
N LYS A 19 -8.43 -9.12 -18.90
CA LYS A 19 -8.88 -8.01 -19.73
C LYS A 19 -7.73 -7.21 -20.36
N GLY A 20 -6.47 -7.55 -20.10
CA GLY A 20 -5.30 -6.81 -20.58
C GLY A 20 -5.25 -5.36 -20.11
N ARG A 21 -5.78 -5.07 -18.90
CA ARG A 21 -5.85 -3.71 -18.36
C ARG A 21 -4.78 -3.48 -17.31
N LYS A 22 -4.30 -2.25 -17.25
CA LYS A 22 -3.51 -1.75 -16.13
C LYS A 22 -4.40 -1.59 -14.90
N ILE A 23 -3.86 -1.93 -13.72
CA ILE A 23 -4.55 -1.74 -12.45
C ILE A 23 -3.68 -0.90 -11.51
N ILE A 24 -4.34 -0.01 -10.76
CA ILE A 24 -3.73 0.76 -9.67
C ILE A 24 -4.22 0.15 -8.37
N LEU A 25 -3.29 -0.25 -7.51
CA LEU A 25 -3.60 -0.80 -6.20
C LEU A 25 -3.06 0.13 -5.12
N GLU A 26 -3.97 0.63 -4.30
CA GLU A 26 -3.65 1.47 -3.16
C GLU A 26 -3.81 0.67 -1.87
N GLY A 27 -2.86 0.84 -0.96
CA GLY A 27 -2.98 0.34 0.40
C GLY A 27 -1.74 -0.39 0.89
N ARG A 28 -1.71 -0.64 2.19
CA ARG A 28 -0.55 -1.24 2.87
C ARG A 28 -0.23 -2.63 2.30
N LEU A 29 -1.19 -3.55 2.29
CA LEU A 29 -0.98 -4.92 1.80
C LEU A 29 -1.00 -5.05 0.27
N ALA A 30 -1.37 -3.99 -0.46
CA ALA A 30 -1.52 -4.00 -1.91
C ALA A 30 -0.23 -4.48 -2.61
N GLY A 31 0.92 -4.03 -2.07
CA GLY A 31 2.23 -4.40 -2.58
C GLY A 31 2.53 -5.90 -2.52
N VAL A 32 2.16 -6.54 -1.42
CA VAL A 32 2.40 -7.97 -1.19
C VAL A 32 1.48 -8.82 -2.05
N ILE A 33 0.19 -8.51 -2.06
CA ILE A 33 -0.79 -9.26 -2.86
C ILE A 33 -0.46 -9.16 -4.35
N ALA A 34 -0.07 -7.97 -4.82
CA ALA A 34 0.40 -7.78 -6.19
C ALA A 34 1.65 -8.63 -6.48
N THR A 35 2.64 -8.62 -5.59
CA THR A 35 3.89 -9.39 -5.79
C THR A 35 3.63 -10.90 -5.83
N GLU A 36 2.77 -11.42 -4.95
CA GLU A 36 2.35 -12.83 -5.00
C GLU A 36 1.65 -13.18 -6.32
N GLN A 37 0.65 -12.39 -6.71
CA GLN A 37 -0.09 -12.65 -7.94
C GLN A 37 0.80 -12.54 -9.17
N MET A 38 1.80 -11.64 -9.17
CA MET A 38 2.79 -11.57 -10.25
C MET A 38 3.67 -12.83 -10.33
N GLY A 39 4.02 -13.42 -9.18
CA GLY A 39 4.71 -14.70 -9.15
C GLY A 39 3.86 -15.86 -9.70
N GLU A 40 2.54 -15.85 -9.46
CA GLU A 40 1.60 -16.84 -9.99
C GLU A 40 1.34 -16.67 -11.50
N LEU A 41 1.22 -15.43 -11.97
CA LEU A 41 0.85 -15.09 -13.37
C LEU A 41 2.08 -14.97 -14.30
N GLY A 42 3.29 -14.85 -13.75
CA GLY A 42 4.54 -14.73 -14.51
C GLY A 42 4.57 -13.53 -15.47
N ASP A 43 5.19 -13.70 -16.63
CA ASP A 43 5.34 -12.65 -17.66
C ASP A 43 4.00 -12.16 -18.23
N SER A 44 2.93 -12.90 -17.99
CA SER A 44 1.59 -12.54 -18.46
C SER A 44 0.88 -11.56 -17.52
N SER A 45 1.43 -11.31 -16.33
CA SER A 45 0.86 -10.43 -15.30
C SER A 45 0.43 -9.07 -15.87
N PRO A 46 -0.70 -8.51 -15.40
CA PRO A 46 -1.11 -7.18 -15.82
C PRO A 46 -0.08 -6.17 -15.33
N ALA A 47 0.00 -5.03 -16.02
CA ALA A 47 0.73 -3.90 -15.47
C ALA A 47 0.03 -3.44 -14.17
N ILE A 48 0.74 -3.48 -13.05
CA ILE A 48 0.23 -3.04 -11.74
C ILE A 48 1.05 -1.81 -11.30
N THR A 49 0.36 -0.74 -10.89
CA THR A 49 0.98 0.35 -10.12
C THR A 49 0.57 0.22 -8.66
N ARG A 50 1.53 -0.03 -7.77
CA ARG A 50 1.34 -0.18 -6.32
C ARG A 50 1.67 1.12 -5.62
N ILE A 51 0.70 1.69 -4.90
CA ILE A 51 0.86 2.93 -4.15
C ILE A 51 0.85 2.64 -2.64
N LEU A 52 1.94 3.01 -1.97
CA LEU A 52 2.06 2.97 -0.51
C LEU A 52 1.89 4.38 0.07
N PHE A 53 0.91 4.54 0.95
CA PHE A 53 0.77 5.73 1.77
C PHE A 53 1.56 5.57 3.06
N THR A 54 2.50 6.48 3.29
CA THR A 54 3.21 6.62 4.56
C THR A 54 2.71 7.85 5.30
N ALA A 55 2.99 7.90 6.59
CA ALA A 55 2.79 9.06 7.44
C ALA A 55 3.50 8.81 8.77
N ASP A 56 3.91 9.84 9.48
CA ASP A 56 4.39 9.68 10.85
C ASP A 56 3.32 9.08 11.79
N SER A 57 3.77 8.49 12.90
CA SER A 57 2.89 7.81 13.84
C SER A 57 1.83 8.74 14.45
N ASP A 58 2.17 10.01 14.68
CA ASP A 58 1.30 10.98 15.34
C ASP A 58 0.15 11.42 14.44
N ALA A 59 0.43 11.74 13.17
CA ALA A 59 -0.56 12.06 12.14
C ALA A 59 -1.46 10.86 11.84
N ARG A 60 -0.92 9.62 11.83
CA ARG A 60 -1.75 8.40 11.71
C ARG A 60 -2.69 8.26 12.90
N ASN A 61 -2.18 8.34 14.12
CA ASN A 61 -2.97 8.19 15.33
C ASN A 61 -4.05 9.27 15.42
N LYS A 62 -3.70 10.54 15.13
CA LYS A 62 -4.66 11.65 15.09
C LYS A 62 -5.79 11.41 14.09
N ARG A 63 -5.48 10.88 12.90
CA ARG A 63 -6.51 10.52 11.89
C ARG A 63 -7.44 9.42 12.38
N VAL A 64 -6.93 8.41 13.07
CA VAL A 64 -7.74 7.33 13.64
C VAL A 64 -8.59 7.85 14.80
N SER A 65 -8.04 8.64 15.71
CA SER A 65 -8.80 9.28 16.81
C SER A 65 -9.92 10.17 16.28
N ASN A 66 -9.68 10.96 15.22
CA ASN A 66 -10.72 11.78 14.59
C ASN A 66 -11.85 10.95 13.97
N ARG A 67 -11.55 9.73 13.51
CA ARG A 67 -12.51 8.81 12.92
C ARG A 67 -13.32 8.05 13.98
N TYR A 68 -12.71 7.75 15.12
CA TYR A 68 -13.29 6.98 16.22
C TYR A 68 -13.27 7.80 17.51
N ARG A 69 -14.30 8.64 17.68
CA ARG A 69 -14.40 9.60 18.80
C ARG A 69 -14.41 8.97 20.20
N ASP A 70 -14.74 7.68 20.29
CA ASP A 70 -14.88 6.95 21.56
C ASP A 70 -13.57 6.28 22.02
N LEU A 71 -12.49 6.39 21.25
CA LEU A 71 -11.19 5.79 21.60
C LEU A 71 -10.21 6.82 22.14
N THR A 72 -9.57 6.49 23.26
CA THR A 72 -8.44 7.27 23.80
C THR A 72 -7.24 7.21 22.85
N SER A 73 -6.39 8.24 22.86
CA SER A 73 -5.16 8.28 22.04
C SER A 73 -4.25 7.08 22.31
N GLU A 74 -4.16 6.64 23.56
CA GLU A 74 -3.40 5.44 23.96
C GLU A 74 -3.97 4.16 23.33
N ASN A 75 -5.29 4.00 23.35
CA ASN A 75 -5.94 2.85 22.70
C ASN A 75 -5.76 2.87 21.19
N VAL A 76 -5.82 4.05 20.57
CA VAL A 76 -5.56 4.21 19.13
C VAL A 76 -4.13 3.83 18.79
N ALA A 77 -3.14 4.29 19.56
CA ALA A 77 -1.74 3.96 19.33
C ALA A 77 -1.50 2.45 19.50
N ARG A 78 -2.06 1.83 20.55
CA ARG A 78 -1.98 0.39 20.79
C ARG A 78 -2.59 -0.42 19.65
N LEU A 79 -3.83 -0.12 19.26
CA LEU A 79 -4.54 -0.84 18.18
C LEU A 79 -3.84 -0.66 16.84
N THR A 80 -3.31 0.54 16.57
CA THR A 80 -2.51 0.81 15.36
C THR A 80 -1.26 -0.06 15.36
N ARG A 81 -0.55 -0.14 16.49
CA ARG A 81 0.65 -0.97 16.61
C ARG A 81 0.35 -2.46 16.47
N GLU A 82 -0.71 -2.96 17.10
CA GLU A 82 -1.14 -4.36 16.96
C GLU A 82 -1.48 -4.71 15.51
N ARG A 83 -2.11 -3.78 14.79
CA ARG A 83 -2.40 -3.94 13.36
C ARG A 83 -1.12 -3.97 12.53
N GLU A 84 -0.19 -3.05 12.76
CA GLU A 84 1.10 -3.02 12.06
C GLU A 84 1.90 -4.30 12.26
N ILE A 85 1.89 -4.86 13.47
CA ILE A 85 2.53 -6.15 13.77
C ILE A 85 1.86 -7.26 12.96
N LYS A 86 0.53 -7.32 12.91
CA LYS A 86 -0.19 -8.31 12.09
C LYS A 86 0.14 -8.16 10.61
N ASP A 87 0.12 -6.95 10.08
CA ASP A 87 0.46 -6.65 8.69
C ASP A 87 1.88 -7.14 8.37
N LEU A 88 2.86 -6.83 9.24
CA LEU A 88 4.24 -7.28 9.12
C LEU A 88 4.38 -8.81 9.13
N GLN A 89 3.65 -9.50 10.01
CA GLN A 89 3.67 -10.97 10.04
C GLN A 89 3.09 -11.57 8.75
N THR A 90 2.00 -11.00 8.24
CA THR A 90 1.44 -11.38 6.94
C THR A 90 2.47 -11.19 5.83
N TRP A 91 3.18 -10.06 5.81
CA TRP A 91 4.22 -9.79 4.80
C TRP A 91 5.37 -10.79 4.87
N LYS A 92 5.85 -11.08 6.09
CA LYS A 92 6.94 -12.05 6.31
C LYS A 92 6.59 -13.46 5.84
N LYS A 93 5.32 -13.87 5.93
CA LYS A 93 4.86 -15.16 5.41
C LYS A 93 5.09 -15.28 3.90
N PHE A 94 4.87 -14.20 3.16
CA PHE A 94 4.97 -14.17 1.70
C PHE A 94 6.36 -13.75 1.22
N HIS A 95 7.13 -13.05 2.05
CA HIS A 95 8.48 -12.58 1.74
C HIS A 95 9.44 -12.85 2.90
N PRO A 96 9.97 -14.10 3.00
CA PRO A 96 10.86 -14.50 4.10
C PRO A 96 12.17 -13.71 4.17
N LEU A 97 12.54 -13.04 3.07
CA LEU A 97 13.71 -12.16 2.97
C LEU A 97 13.55 -10.84 3.74
N ILE A 98 12.34 -10.49 4.18
CA ILE A 98 12.12 -9.40 5.16
C ILE A 98 12.66 -9.88 6.52
N SER A 99 13.97 -9.75 6.72
CA SER A 99 14.65 -10.15 7.95
C SER A 99 14.62 -9.01 8.99
N GLY A 100 14.28 -9.31 10.24
CA GLY A 100 14.40 -8.37 11.37
C GLY A 100 13.14 -7.59 11.75
N MET A 101 13.28 -6.69 12.72
CA MET A 101 12.27 -5.70 13.17
C MET A 101 12.34 -4.42 12.32
N GLN A 102 12.55 -4.53 11.01
CA GLN A 102 12.48 -3.35 10.14
C GLN A 102 11.02 -2.92 9.96
N ASP A 103 10.80 -1.61 10.06
CA ASP A 103 9.51 -1.01 9.75
C ASP A 103 9.30 -1.12 8.24
N ILE A 104 8.38 -1.97 7.82
CA ILE A 104 8.00 -2.16 6.41
C ILE A 104 7.17 -0.98 5.85
N TYR A 105 6.94 0.05 6.67
CA TYR A 105 6.46 1.35 6.24
C TYR A 105 7.60 2.37 6.12
N ASP A 106 8.84 1.98 6.44
CA ASP A 106 10.02 2.79 6.20
C ASP A 106 10.30 2.84 4.70
N ALA A 107 9.99 3.97 4.08
CA ALA A 107 10.23 4.22 2.66
C ALA A 107 11.71 4.06 2.24
N SER A 108 12.64 4.03 3.20
CA SER A 108 14.07 3.76 2.94
C SER A 108 14.40 2.28 2.74
N PHE A 109 13.45 1.36 2.95
CA PHE A 109 13.65 -0.07 2.69
C PHE A 109 13.69 -0.35 1.19
N THR A 110 14.88 -0.27 0.60
CA THR A 110 15.10 -0.56 -0.81
C THR A 110 15.81 -1.89 -1.02
N ASP A 111 15.53 -2.55 -2.12
CA ASP A 111 16.30 -3.70 -2.59
C ASP A 111 17.70 -3.29 -3.08
N ARG A 112 18.47 -4.25 -3.62
CA ARG A 112 19.83 -4.00 -4.13
C ARG A 112 19.87 -3.04 -5.33
N SER A 113 18.75 -2.80 -5.99
CA SER A 113 18.62 -1.84 -7.09
C SER A 113 18.21 -0.45 -6.62
N GLY A 114 17.95 -0.28 -5.31
CA GLY A 114 17.43 0.97 -4.75
C GLY A 114 15.91 1.11 -4.91
N ALA A 115 15.21 0.06 -5.34
CA ALA A 115 13.76 0.07 -5.51
C ALA A 115 13.03 -0.45 -4.28
N TYR A 116 11.87 0.13 -3.96
CA TYR A 116 11.00 -0.42 -2.92
C TYR A 116 10.31 -1.68 -3.46
N PRO A 117 10.53 -2.87 -2.89
CA PRO A 117 10.06 -4.11 -3.51
C PRO A 117 8.52 -4.22 -3.57
N PHE A 118 7.81 -3.48 -2.71
CA PHE A 118 6.36 -3.59 -2.53
C PHE A 118 5.57 -2.36 -3.02
N ALA A 119 6.22 -1.35 -3.59
CA ALA A 119 5.55 -0.13 -4.00
C ALA A 119 6.28 0.50 -5.18
N ASP A 120 5.53 0.90 -6.20
CA ASP A 120 6.06 1.65 -7.34
C ASP A 120 6.02 3.16 -7.08
N VAL A 121 5.13 3.57 -6.17
CA VAL A 121 4.92 4.95 -5.74
C VAL A 121 4.77 4.98 -4.21
N ILE A 122 5.51 5.88 -3.56
CA ILE A 122 5.39 6.15 -2.13
C ILE A 122 4.93 7.60 -1.98
N ILE A 123 3.84 7.82 -1.24
CA ILE A 123 3.30 9.14 -0.96
C ILE A 123 3.29 9.34 0.55
N ASP A 124 4.10 10.28 1.04
CA ASP A 124 4.05 10.72 2.43
C ASP A 124 2.86 11.64 2.63
N THR A 125 1.91 11.19 3.45
CA THR A 125 0.67 11.87 3.73
C THR A 125 0.66 12.56 5.09
N THR A 126 1.81 12.73 5.75
CA THR A 126 1.94 13.30 7.10
C THR A 126 1.26 14.66 7.21
N GLU A 127 1.63 15.59 6.34
CA GLU A 127 1.15 16.98 6.34
C GLU A 127 0.07 17.26 5.28
N LEU A 128 -0.44 16.21 4.62
CA LEU A 128 -1.36 16.37 3.49
C LEU A 128 -2.83 16.19 3.91
N THR A 129 -3.67 17.08 3.41
CA THR A 129 -5.12 16.91 3.41
C THR A 129 -5.56 15.85 2.40
N THR A 130 -6.77 15.32 2.55
CA THR A 130 -7.35 14.35 1.59
C THR A 130 -7.37 14.89 0.16
N LYS A 131 -7.58 16.20 -0.03
CA LYS A 131 -7.57 16.83 -1.35
C LYS A 131 -6.18 16.84 -1.96
N GLU A 132 -5.16 17.16 -1.18
CA GLU A 132 -3.76 17.16 -1.62
C GLU A 132 -3.26 15.75 -1.92
N VAL A 133 -3.60 14.77 -1.08
CA VAL A 133 -3.29 13.36 -1.36
C VAL A 133 -3.89 12.93 -2.70
N LYS A 134 -5.16 13.25 -2.94
CA LYS A 134 -5.82 12.92 -4.22
C LYS A 134 -5.11 13.60 -5.40
N GLN A 135 -4.78 14.88 -5.28
CA GLN A 135 -4.10 15.62 -6.33
C GLN A 135 -2.72 15.01 -6.64
N GLN A 136 -1.95 14.69 -5.60
CA GLN A 136 -0.62 14.10 -5.75
C GLN A 136 -0.66 12.70 -6.37
N ILE A 137 -1.67 11.89 -6.05
CA ILE A 137 -1.90 10.60 -6.72
C ILE A 137 -2.11 10.82 -8.22
N LEU A 138 -3.02 11.72 -8.60
CA LEU A 138 -3.33 11.99 -10.01
C LEU A 138 -2.10 12.50 -10.78
N GLU A 139 -1.38 13.47 -10.22
CA GLU A 139 -0.17 14.01 -10.84
C GLU A 139 0.93 12.95 -10.97
N THR A 140 1.13 12.13 -9.94
CA THR A 140 2.16 11.07 -9.98
C THR A 140 1.82 10.01 -11.03
N LEU A 141 0.55 9.60 -11.10
CA LEU A 141 0.11 8.63 -12.08
C LEU A 141 0.15 9.19 -13.51
N GLU A 142 -0.22 10.46 -13.71
CA GLU A 142 -0.13 11.13 -15.02
C GLU A 142 1.34 11.24 -15.48
N ASN A 143 2.24 11.70 -14.61
CA ASN A 143 3.67 11.84 -14.92
C ASN A 143 4.35 10.50 -15.26
N ARG A 144 3.84 9.40 -14.72
CA ARG A 144 4.30 8.04 -15.05
C ARG A 144 3.70 7.48 -16.35
N GLY A 145 2.69 8.15 -16.91
CA GLY A 145 1.91 7.64 -18.03
C GLY A 145 0.93 6.52 -17.64
N ASP A 146 0.61 6.40 -16.36
CA ASP A 146 -0.32 5.39 -15.84
C ASP A 146 -1.77 5.77 -16.09
N ILE A 147 -2.07 7.08 -16.19
CA ILE A 147 -3.38 7.64 -16.52
C ILE A 147 -3.22 8.84 -17.46
N LEU A 148 -4.31 9.24 -18.12
CA LEU A 148 -4.43 10.50 -18.86
C LEU A 148 -5.51 11.35 -18.20
N LEU A 149 -5.16 12.54 -17.72
CA LEU A 149 -6.16 13.48 -17.22
C LEU A 149 -6.77 14.23 -18.40
N VAL A 150 -8.08 14.12 -18.57
CA VAL A 150 -8.83 14.98 -19.50
C VAL A 150 -8.98 16.34 -18.82
N LYS A 151 -8.32 17.37 -19.37
CA LYS A 151 -8.37 18.76 -18.88
C LYS A 151 -9.68 19.45 -19.25
#